data_AF-A0A1E7EUX1-F1
#
_entry.id   AF-A0A1E7EUX1-F1
#
_cell.length_a   1.000
_cell.length_b   1.000
_cell.length_c   1.000
_cell.angle_alpha   90.00
_cell.angle_beta   90.00
_cell.angle_gamma   90.00
#
_symmetry.space_group_name_H-M   'P 1'
#
loop_
_entity.id
_entity.type
_entity.pdbx_description
1 polymer ?
#
loop_
_entity_poly.entity_id
_entity_poly.type
_entity_poly.pdbx_seq_one_letter_code
_entity_poly.pdbx_strand_id
1 'polypeptide(L)'
;MLPPPQTNLYPLGGAITASESWIVDSTKFLSSDQSNAVQECLEGRADIASFRVGGVPKNTQSSSDDDDQKKSQQQQQFKFGNNRVRYVFTNPDLGYENETAQSEYSCLLRIDNININDCHPWPNIMTSIGIPLDDVGDILIVEMKKSVYIVVNPTTVKTCIRLLPKEVPGSGVTVTQLDYNDMESMMSIPIDEGEVVEDMELKRLDKRAR
;
A
#
# COMPACT_ATOMS: atom_id res chain seq x y z
N MET A 1 17.36 16.44 32.35
CA MET A 1 16.74 15.37 31.54
C MET A 1 15.54 16.00 30.85
N LEU A 2 15.58 16.13 29.52
CA LEU A 2 14.41 16.53 28.75
C LEU A 2 13.47 15.33 28.67
N PRO A 3 12.15 15.51 28.76
CA PRO A 3 11.21 14.43 28.49
C PRO A 3 11.43 13.93 27.05
N PRO A 4 11.27 12.62 26.80
CA PRO A 4 11.32 12.11 25.43
C PRO A 4 10.27 12.85 24.58
N PRO A 5 10.56 13.10 23.29
CA PRO A 5 9.61 13.73 22.40
C PRO A 5 8.32 12.90 22.44
N GLN A 6 7.19 13.56 22.72
CA GLN A 6 5.89 12.93 22.58
C GLN A 6 5.68 12.61 21.11
N THR A 7 6.07 11.40 20.70
CA THR A 7 5.61 10.80 19.46
C THR A 7 4.10 10.77 19.56
N ASN A 8 3.45 11.53 18.68
CA ASN A 8 2.01 11.53 18.51
C ASN A 8 1.52 10.08 18.32
N LEU A 9 1.09 9.41 19.40
CA LEU A 9 0.51 8.05 19.44
C LEU A 9 -0.88 7.98 18.77
N TYR A 10 -1.13 8.84 17.80
CA TYR A 10 -2.41 8.96 17.10
C TYR A 10 -2.86 7.72 16.31
N PRO A 11 -2.01 6.78 15.84
CA PRO A 11 -2.56 5.64 15.10
C PRO A 11 -3.23 4.57 15.98
N LEU A 12 -3.11 4.63 17.31
CA LEU A 12 -3.64 3.60 18.21
C LEU A 12 -5.05 3.88 18.76
N GLY A 13 -5.65 5.04 18.46
CA GLY A 13 -7.02 5.33 18.90
C GLY A 13 -8.05 4.31 18.37
N GLY A 14 -7.87 3.89 17.11
CA GLY A 14 -8.67 2.83 16.50
C GLY A 14 -8.45 1.46 17.13
N ALA A 15 -7.22 1.18 17.59
CA ALA A 15 -6.88 -0.09 18.21
C ALA A 15 -7.63 -0.32 19.54
N ILE A 16 -7.70 0.69 20.40
CA ILE A 16 -8.43 0.63 21.68
C ILE A 16 -9.94 0.47 21.41
N THR A 17 -10.47 1.25 20.46
CA THR A 17 -11.89 1.20 20.12
C THR A 17 -12.27 -0.18 19.56
N ALA A 18 -11.44 -0.77 18.70
CA ALA A 18 -11.65 -2.10 18.14
C ALA A 18 -11.65 -3.19 19.21
N SER A 19 -10.72 -3.16 20.18
CA SER A 19 -10.69 -4.13 21.29
C SER A 19 -11.95 -4.06 22.16
N GLU A 20 -12.51 -2.87 22.36
CA GLU A 20 -13.63 -2.65 23.29
C GLU A 20 -15.02 -2.71 22.63
N SER A 21 -15.13 -2.45 21.32
CA SER A 21 -16.41 -2.15 20.66
C SER A 21 -16.84 -3.14 19.58
N TRP A 22 -16.14 -4.27 19.39
CA TRP A 22 -16.45 -5.25 18.32
C TRP A 22 -16.56 -4.61 16.93
N ILE A 23 -15.75 -3.58 16.67
CA ILE A 23 -15.69 -2.88 15.39
C ILE A 23 -14.43 -3.27 14.62
N VAL A 24 -14.48 -3.11 13.30
CA VAL A 24 -13.30 -3.09 12.45
C VAL A 24 -12.95 -1.64 12.17
N ASP A 25 -11.70 -1.25 12.43
CA ASP A 25 -11.20 0.09 12.16
C ASP A 25 -9.86 0.01 11.41
N SER A 26 -9.42 1.10 10.79
CA SER A 26 -8.16 1.11 10.05
C SER A 26 -7.41 2.42 10.16
N THR A 27 -6.08 2.34 10.07
CA THR A 27 -5.24 3.54 9.95
C THR A 27 -5.35 4.16 8.56
N LYS A 28 -4.70 5.30 8.35
CA LYS A 28 -4.29 5.72 7.02
C LYS A 28 -3.11 4.87 6.51
N PHE A 29 -2.66 5.09 5.27
CA PHE A 29 -1.36 4.56 4.83
C PHE A 29 -0.23 5.24 5.59
N LEU A 30 0.57 4.44 6.27
CA LEU A 30 1.68 4.80 7.13
C LEU A 30 2.99 4.59 6.39
N SER A 31 3.96 5.48 6.61
CA SER A 31 5.35 5.27 6.20
C SER A 31 5.98 4.06 6.91
N SER A 32 7.14 3.61 6.43
CA SER A 32 7.88 2.49 7.04
C SER A 32 8.14 2.69 8.53
N ASP A 33 8.64 3.87 8.93
CA ASP A 33 8.92 4.19 10.34
C ASP A 33 7.65 4.19 11.21
N GLN A 34 6.56 4.76 10.71
CA GLN A 34 5.26 4.76 11.40
C GLN A 34 4.69 3.34 11.51
N SER A 35 4.84 2.54 10.45
CA SER A 35 4.42 1.13 10.43
C SER A 35 5.19 0.34 11.48
N ASN A 36 6.51 0.51 11.58
CA ASN A 36 7.34 -0.18 12.56
C ASN A 36 6.92 0.20 13.98
N ALA A 37 6.71 1.50 14.25
CA ALA A 37 6.24 1.96 15.56
C ALA A 37 4.86 1.36 15.94
N VAL A 38 3.92 1.28 14.99
CA VAL A 38 2.61 0.64 15.22
C VAL A 38 2.77 -0.85 15.47
N GLN A 39 3.62 -1.54 14.70
CA GLN A 39 3.89 -2.96 14.88
C GLN A 39 4.45 -3.26 16.28
N GLU A 40 5.45 -2.50 16.74
CA GLU A 40 6.02 -2.63 18.09
C GLU A 40 4.96 -2.41 19.19
N CYS A 41 4.02 -1.48 18.99
CA CYS A 41 2.95 -1.21 19.95
C CYS A 41 1.90 -2.33 20.03
N LEU A 42 1.74 -3.11 18.96
CA LEU A 42 0.78 -4.21 18.88
C LEU A 42 1.41 -5.54 19.25
N GLU A 43 2.73 -5.64 19.21
CA GLU A 43 3.47 -6.84 19.55
C GLU A 43 3.16 -7.28 20.99
N GLY A 44 2.74 -8.54 21.14
CA GLY A 44 2.38 -9.12 22.42
C GLY A 44 0.98 -8.77 22.94
N ARG A 45 0.18 -7.98 22.22
CA ARG A 45 -1.22 -7.75 22.56
C ARG A 45 -2.10 -8.92 22.11
N ALA A 46 -2.84 -9.49 23.04
CA ALA A 46 -3.80 -10.57 22.77
C ALA A 46 -5.26 -10.07 22.69
N ASP A 47 -5.51 -8.84 23.09
CA ASP A 47 -6.83 -8.20 23.14
C ASP A 47 -7.23 -7.54 21.80
N ILE A 48 -6.35 -7.58 20.80
CA ILE A 48 -6.58 -7.00 19.49
C ILE A 48 -6.00 -7.89 18.39
N ALA A 49 -6.76 -8.09 17.32
CA ALA A 49 -6.25 -8.64 16.08
C ALA A 49 -5.91 -7.49 15.14
N SER A 50 -4.71 -7.53 14.57
CA SER A 50 -4.23 -6.51 13.64
C SER A 50 -3.73 -7.12 12.33
N PHE A 51 -4.16 -6.57 11.21
CA PHE A 51 -3.77 -6.99 9.87
C PHE A 51 -3.04 -5.86 9.18
N ARG A 52 -1.84 -6.16 8.67
CA ARG A 52 -1.10 -5.25 7.81
C ARG A 52 -1.57 -5.45 6.38
N VAL A 53 -2.13 -4.40 5.78
CA VAL A 53 -2.71 -4.44 4.43
C VAL A 53 -2.10 -3.37 3.53
N GLY A 54 -2.23 -3.59 2.22
CA GLY A 54 -1.63 -2.75 1.19
C GLY A 54 -0.22 -3.20 0.77
N GLY A 55 0.54 -2.26 0.21
CA GLY A 55 1.82 -2.55 -0.44
C GLY A 55 1.66 -3.19 -1.83
N VAL A 56 2.70 -3.10 -2.64
CA VAL A 56 2.78 -3.83 -3.91
C VAL A 56 3.42 -5.20 -3.63
N PRO A 57 2.91 -6.31 -4.18
CA PRO A 57 3.52 -7.62 -4.03
C PRO A 57 5.02 -7.56 -4.36
N LYS A 58 5.87 -8.19 -3.55
CA LYS A 58 7.25 -8.51 -3.92
C LYS A 58 7.40 -10.03 -4.07
N ASN A 59 8.12 -10.42 -5.12
CA ASN A 59 8.55 -11.78 -5.32
C ASN A 59 9.86 -11.95 -4.54
N THR A 60 9.76 -12.33 -3.27
CA THR A 60 10.92 -12.93 -2.62
C THR A 60 11.05 -14.35 -3.14
N GLN A 61 11.77 -14.54 -4.26
CA GLN A 61 12.53 -15.78 -4.38
C GLN A 61 13.51 -15.75 -3.22
N SER A 62 13.27 -16.57 -2.20
CA SER A 62 14.23 -16.82 -1.15
C SER A 62 15.49 -17.36 -1.83
N SER A 63 16.49 -16.52 -2.03
CA SER A 63 17.89 -16.94 -2.19
C SER A 63 18.37 -17.45 -0.83
N SER A 64 17.80 -18.56 -0.39
CA SER A 64 18.37 -19.40 0.64
C SER A 64 19.17 -20.45 -0.11
N ASP A 65 20.46 -20.17 -0.28
CA ASP A 65 21.48 -21.19 -0.41
C ASP A 65 21.44 -22.01 0.88
N ASP A 66 20.55 -23.00 0.96
CA ASP A 66 20.61 -24.09 1.92
C ASP A 66 19.94 -25.31 1.28
N ASP A 67 20.78 -26.26 0.87
CA ASP A 67 20.41 -27.61 0.50
C ASP A 67 19.67 -28.29 1.66
N ASP A 68 18.38 -28.60 1.51
CA ASP A 68 17.83 -29.95 1.77
C ASP A 68 16.29 -30.04 1.63
N GLN A 69 15.87 -30.89 0.69
CA GLN A 69 14.69 -31.78 0.73
C GLN A 69 13.34 -31.28 1.33
N LYS A 70 12.37 -30.93 0.47
CA LYS A 70 11.16 -31.75 0.15
C LYS A 70 10.06 -30.91 -0.54
N LYS A 71 9.56 -31.48 -1.63
CA LYS A 71 8.36 -31.06 -2.36
C LYS A 71 7.11 -31.13 -1.47
N SER A 72 6.49 -29.97 -1.21
CA SER A 72 5.07 -29.83 -0.83
C SER A 72 4.58 -28.46 -1.31
N GLN A 73 3.65 -28.44 -2.26
CA GLN A 73 2.74 -27.34 -2.67
C GLN A 73 3.29 -25.90 -2.55
N GLN A 74 3.74 -25.34 -3.68
CA GLN A 74 3.96 -23.90 -3.83
C GLN A 74 2.62 -23.14 -3.77
N GLN A 75 2.12 -22.88 -2.57
CA GLN A 75 1.43 -21.61 -2.33
C GLN A 75 2.53 -20.55 -2.31
N GLN A 76 2.79 -19.92 -3.46
CA GLN A 76 3.65 -18.75 -3.48
C GLN A 76 2.95 -17.66 -2.66
N GLN A 77 3.32 -17.56 -1.38
CA GLN A 77 2.91 -16.43 -0.55
C GLN A 77 3.64 -15.20 -1.09
N PHE A 78 2.89 -14.32 -1.76
CA PHE A 78 3.39 -13.00 -2.13
C PHE A 78 3.77 -12.24 -0.86
N LYS A 79 5.03 -11.85 -0.69
CA LYS A 79 5.44 -10.95 0.39
C LYS A 79 5.37 -9.53 -0.12
N PHE A 80 4.52 -8.68 0.42
CA PHE A 80 4.38 -7.30 -0.05
C PHE A 80 5.60 -6.46 0.34
N GLY A 81 6.13 -5.69 -0.62
CA GLY A 81 7.27 -4.81 -0.44
C GLY A 81 6.86 -3.48 0.15
N ASN A 82 6.89 -3.39 1.46
CA ASN A 82 6.07 -2.41 2.17
C ASN A 82 6.81 -1.14 2.58
N ASN A 83 6.80 -0.11 1.73
CA ASN A 83 7.20 1.23 2.16
C ASN A 83 6.00 1.99 2.77
N ARG A 84 4.79 1.75 2.27
CA ARG A 84 3.55 2.33 2.81
C ARG A 84 2.43 1.31 2.98
N VAL A 85 1.98 1.13 4.22
CA VAL A 85 0.96 0.14 4.60
C VAL A 85 -0.11 0.73 5.50
N ARG A 86 -1.25 0.06 5.58
CA ARG A 86 -2.32 0.37 6.51
C ARG A 86 -2.47 -0.78 7.50
N TYR A 87 -2.86 -0.47 8.72
CA TYR A 87 -3.27 -1.49 9.70
C TYR A 87 -4.78 -1.50 9.81
N VAL A 88 -5.36 -2.70 9.83
CA VAL A 88 -6.76 -2.95 10.14
C VAL A 88 -6.82 -3.61 11.51
N PHE A 89 -7.67 -3.09 12.38
CA PHE A 89 -7.82 -3.50 13.77
C PHE A 89 -9.20 -4.08 13.98
N THR A 90 -9.28 -5.14 14.78
CA THR A 90 -10.55 -5.76 15.15
C THR A 90 -10.43 -6.54 16.45
N ASN A 91 -11.57 -6.91 17.02
CA ASN A 91 -11.60 -7.85 18.14
C ASN A 91 -11.20 -9.26 17.62
N PRO A 92 -10.27 -9.98 18.29
CA PRO A 92 -9.84 -11.31 17.86
C PRO A 92 -10.98 -12.33 17.71
N ASP A 93 -12.03 -12.20 18.51
CA ASP A 93 -13.16 -13.14 18.53
C ASP A 93 -14.13 -12.93 17.35
N LEU A 94 -13.96 -11.88 16.53
CA LEU A 94 -14.79 -11.66 15.34
C LEU A 94 -14.48 -12.61 14.18
N GLY A 95 -13.37 -13.35 14.24
CA GLY A 95 -12.96 -14.26 13.16
C GLY A 95 -12.67 -13.54 11.84
N TYR A 96 -12.28 -12.27 11.90
CA TYR A 96 -11.93 -11.47 10.73
C TYR A 96 -10.58 -11.96 10.17
N GLU A 97 -10.46 -12.10 8.85
CA GLU A 97 -9.28 -12.71 8.22
C GLU A 97 -8.46 -11.68 7.42
N ASN A 98 -7.19 -12.00 7.17
CA ASN A 98 -6.28 -11.10 6.45
C ASN A 98 -6.73 -10.82 5.00
N GLU A 99 -7.28 -11.83 4.31
CA GLU A 99 -7.78 -11.71 2.93
C GLU A 99 -8.98 -10.73 2.86
N THR A 100 -9.89 -10.81 3.83
CA THR A 100 -10.99 -9.85 4.00
C THR A 100 -10.46 -8.45 4.28
N ALA A 101 -9.50 -8.32 5.21
CA ALA A 101 -8.88 -7.04 5.51
C ALA A 101 -8.21 -6.40 4.27
N GLN A 102 -7.49 -7.20 3.49
CA GLN A 102 -6.78 -6.76 2.29
C GLN A 102 -7.76 -6.25 1.22
N SER A 103 -8.84 -7.00 0.97
CA SER A 103 -9.82 -6.64 -0.07
C SER A 103 -10.74 -5.47 0.33
N GLU A 104 -11.07 -5.31 1.61
CA GLU A 104 -11.96 -4.25 2.10
C GLU A 104 -11.23 -2.91 2.36
N TYR A 105 -9.94 -2.94 2.68
CA TYR A 105 -9.19 -1.74 3.10
C TYR A 105 -8.03 -1.36 2.17
N SER A 106 -7.78 -2.12 1.11
CA SER A 106 -6.78 -1.83 0.10
C SER A 106 -7.28 -2.17 -1.29
N CYS A 107 -6.89 -1.38 -2.28
CA CYS A 107 -7.17 -1.65 -3.69
C CYS A 107 -5.91 -1.43 -4.52
N LEU A 108 -5.59 -2.39 -5.39
CA LEU A 108 -4.52 -2.25 -6.36
C LEU A 108 -5.10 -1.79 -7.70
N LEU A 109 -4.56 -0.69 -8.25
CA LEU A 109 -4.89 -0.22 -9.59
C LEU A 109 -3.69 -0.39 -10.50
N ARG A 110 -3.93 -0.86 -11.73
CA ARG A 110 -2.97 -0.83 -12.83
C ARG A 110 -3.35 0.27 -13.79
N ILE A 111 -2.37 1.08 -14.15
CA ILE A 111 -2.51 2.19 -15.08
C ILE A 111 -1.59 1.89 -16.26
N ASP A 112 -2.13 1.80 -17.47
CA ASP A 112 -1.38 1.41 -18.67
C ASP A 112 -1.29 2.57 -19.67
N ASN A 113 -0.36 2.46 -20.62
CA ASN A 113 -0.12 3.41 -21.73
C ASN A 113 0.34 4.82 -21.28
N ILE A 114 1.08 4.89 -20.18
CA ILE A 114 1.59 6.15 -19.62
C ILE A 114 2.92 6.52 -20.28
N ASN A 115 3.14 7.81 -20.49
CA ASN A 115 4.46 8.34 -20.79
C ASN A 115 5.16 8.77 -19.49
N ILE A 116 5.82 7.81 -18.84
CA ILE A 116 6.43 7.98 -17.50
C ILE A 116 7.44 9.15 -17.48
N ASN A 117 8.19 9.36 -18.55
CA ASN A 117 9.21 10.41 -18.64
C ASN A 117 8.67 11.85 -18.56
N ASP A 118 7.42 12.05 -18.98
CA ASP A 118 6.77 13.37 -18.98
C ASP A 118 5.82 13.52 -17.78
N CYS A 119 5.75 12.52 -16.90
CA CYS A 119 4.81 12.49 -15.79
C CYS A 119 5.25 13.47 -14.70
N HIS A 120 4.30 14.21 -14.14
CA HIS A 120 4.53 14.91 -12.88
C HIS A 120 4.76 13.89 -11.75
N PRO A 121 5.42 14.29 -10.65
CA PRO A 121 5.49 13.44 -9.46
C PRO A 121 4.09 12.98 -9.04
N TRP A 122 3.95 11.70 -8.73
CA TRP A 122 2.71 11.06 -8.34
C TRP A 122 1.99 11.76 -7.17
N PRO A 123 2.67 12.24 -6.11
CA PRO A 123 2.01 13.01 -5.06
C PRO A 123 1.26 14.24 -5.60
N ASN A 124 1.81 14.90 -6.62
CA ASN A 124 1.18 16.07 -7.23
C ASN A 124 -0.02 15.67 -8.09
N ILE A 125 0.07 14.54 -8.81
CA ILE A 125 -1.05 14.00 -9.60
C ILE A 125 -2.19 13.56 -8.70
N MET A 126 -1.90 12.83 -7.63
CA MET A 126 -2.91 12.36 -6.68
C MET A 126 -3.62 13.53 -6.01
N THR A 127 -2.88 14.58 -5.63
CA THR A 127 -3.49 15.79 -5.06
C THR A 127 -4.25 16.62 -6.10
N SER A 128 -3.84 16.66 -7.38
CA SER A 128 -4.58 17.38 -8.43
C SER A 128 -5.97 16.79 -8.69
N ILE A 129 -6.12 15.46 -8.54
CA ILE A 129 -7.41 14.77 -8.63
C ILE A 129 -8.18 14.75 -7.30
N GLY A 130 -7.68 15.43 -6.27
CA GLY A 130 -8.34 15.57 -4.98
C GLY A 130 -8.24 14.34 -4.08
N ILE A 131 -7.25 13.47 -4.29
CA ILE A 131 -7.00 12.30 -3.42
C ILE A 131 -5.98 12.67 -2.34
N PRO A 132 -6.32 12.51 -1.04
CA PRO A 132 -5.36 12.68 0.04
C PRO A 132 -4.22 11.66 -0.07
N LEU A 133 -2.98 12.08 0.18
CA LEU A 133 -1.81 11.19 0.15
C LEU A 133 -1.82 10.14 1.29
N ASP A 134 -2.61 10.40 2.33
CA ASP A 134 -2.90 9.45 3.41
C ASP A 134 -3.75 8.25 2.92
N ASP A 135 -4.42 8.38 1.77
CA ASP A 135 -5.20 7.33 1.10
C ASP A 135 -4.43 6.63 -0.03
N VAL A 136 -3.14 6.90 -0.17
CA VAL A 136 -2.26 6.32 -1.18
C VAL A 136 -1.14 5.53 -0.50
N GLY A 137 -1.04 4.26 -0.87
CA GLY A 137 0.00 3.33 -0.47
C GLY A 137 1.19 3.38 -1.43
N ASP A 138 1.78 2.21 -1.68
CA ASP A 138 2.93 2.08 -2.56
C ASP A 138 2.57 2.30 -4.04
N ILE A 139 3.54 2.85 -4.78
CA ILE A 139 3.53 2.98 -6.23
C ILE A 139 4.70 2.20 -6.80
N LEU A 140 4.42 1.33 -7.76
CA LEU A 140 5.40 0.60 -8.55
C LEU A 140 5.35 1.11 -9.99
N ILE A 141 6.47 1.65 -10.46
CA ILE A 141 6.62 2.14 -11.82
C ILE A 141 7.34 1.07 -12.64
N VAL A 142 6.72 0.60 -13.72
CA VAL A 142 7.28 -0.40 -14.63
C VAL A 142 7.53 0.27 -15.98
N GLU A 143 8.72 0.85 -16.12
CA GLU A 143 9.08 1.67 -17.29
C GLU A 143 8.99 0.90 -18.61
N MET A 144 9.49 -0.33 -18.64
CA MET A 144 9.51 -1.15 -19.86
C MET A 144 8.10 -1.42 -20.41
N LYS A 145 7.10 -1.56 -19.51
CA LYS A 145 5.71 -1.83 -19.89
C LYS A 145 4.85 -0.56 -20.00
N LYS A 146 5.40 0.61 -19.66
CA LYS A 146 4.65 1.87 -19.58
C LYS A 146 3.43 1.75 -18.68
N SER A 147 3.59 0.99 -17.60
CA SER A 147 2.54 0.70 -16.63
C SER A 147 2.95 1.18 -15.25
N VAL A 148 1.97 1.68 -14.49
CA VAL A 148 2.14 2.01 -13.07
C VAL A 148 1.10 1.25 -12.26
N TYR A 149 1.54 0.68 -11.15
CA TYR A 149 0.68 0.02 -10.19
C TYR A 149 0.63 0.87 -8.92
N ILE A 150 -0.57 1.19 -8.46
CA ILE A 150 -0.77 2.05 -7.29
C ILE A 150 -1.74 1.39 -6.32
N VAL A 151 -1.35 1.38 -5.05
CA VAL A 151 -2.21 0.96 -3.95
C VAL A 151 -2.97 2.17 -3.43
N VAL A 152 -4.30 2.05 -3.32
CA VAL A 152 -5.17 3.13 -2.84
C VAL A 152 -6.21 2.63 -1.85
N ASN A 153 -6.76 3.55 -1.07
CA ASN A 153 -7.97 3.31 -0.30
C ASN A 153 -9.14 2.99 -1.26
N PRO A 154 -9.91 1.90 -1.06
CA PRO A 154 -11.04 1.54 -1.91
C PRO A 154 -12.06 2.67 -2.16
N THR A 155 -12.21 3.60 -1.21
CA THR A 155 -13.11 4.75 -1.33
C THR A 155 -12.71 5.73 -2.44
N THR A 156 -11.45 5.76 -2.86
CA THR A 156 -10.92 6.70 -3.87
C THR A 156 -10.88 6.10 -5.28
N VAL A 157 -11.12 4.80 -5.44
CA VAL A 157 -10.99 4.04 -6.70
C VAL A 157 -11.81 4.66 -7.85
N LYS A 158 -13.07 5.02 -7.59
CA LYS A 158 -13.94 5.64 -8.61
C LYS A 158 -13.37 6.97 -9.11
N THR A 159 -12.72 7.73 -8.24
CA THR A 159 -12.05 8.99 -8.59
C THR A 159 -10.80 8.70 -9.42
N CYS A 160 -9.96 7.76 -9.00
CA CYS A 160 -8.78 7.32 -9.76
C CYS A 160 -9.13 6.89 -11.19
N ILE A 161 -10.08 5.95 -11.34
CA ILE A 161 -10.48 5.41 -12.65
C ILE A 161 -11.00 6.52 -13.58
N ARG A 162 -11.71 7.50 -13.04
CA ARG A 162 -12.33 8.58 -13.81
C ARG A 162 -11.36 9.70 -14.19
N LEU A 163 -10.41 10.02 -13.32
CA LEU A 163 -9.59 11.23 -13.43
C LEU A 163 -8.15 10.98 -13.83
N LEU A 164 -7.51 9.90 -13.37
CA LEU A 164 -6.12 9.61 -13.73
C LEU A 164 -5.89 9.57 -15.25
N PRO A 165 -6.75 8.97 -16.10
CA PRO A 165 -6.55 8.98 -17.55
C PRO A 165 -6.46 10.37 -18.20
N LYS A 166 -6.93 11.40 -17.50
CA LYS A 166 -6.95 12.79 -17.98
C LYS A 166 -5.76 13.62 -17.47
N GLU A 167 -5.15 13.18 -16.37
CA GLU A 167 -4.08 13.89 -15.69
C GLU A 167 -2.70 13.33 -16.04
N VAL A 168 -2.60 12.01 -16.24
CA VAL A 168 -1.32 11.41 -16.62
C VAL A 168 -1.06 11.57 -18.13
N PRO A 169 0.17 11.89 -18.54
CA PRO A 169 0.52 11.97 -19.95
C PRO A 169 0.51 10.56 -20.56
N GLY A 170 -0.08 10.41 -21.74
CA GLY A 170 -0.16 9.14 -22.44
C GLY A 170 -1.22 9.15 -23.54
N SER A 171 -1.22 8.12 -24.37
CA SER A 171 -2.21 7.95 -25.44
C SER A 171 -3.03 6.71 -25.14
N GLY A 172 -4.35 6.88 -24.96
CA GLY A 172 -5.23 5.76 -24.61
C GLY A 172 -4.95 5.19 -23.22
N VAL A 173 -4.67 6.07 -22.25
CA VAL A 173 -4.44 5.66 -20.85
C VAL A 173 -5.66 4.94 -20.30
N THR A 174 -5.42 3.77 -19.70
CA THR A 174 -6.46 2.97 -19.04
C THR A 174 -6.11 2.74 -17.59
N VAL A 175 -7.12 2.71 -16.72
CA VAL A 175 -6.99 2.38 -15.30
C VAL A 175 -7.87 1.17 -15.02
N THR A 176 -7.27 0.10 -14.54
CA THR A 176 -7.92 -1.18 -14.25
C THR A 176 -7.72 -1.50 -12.77
N GLN A 177 -8.82 -1.83 -12.09
CA GLN A 177 -8.75 -2.38 -10.74
C GLN A 177 -8.36 -3.87 -10.81
N LEU A 178 -7.36 -4.26 -10.03
CA LEU A 178 -6.92 -5.65 -9.90
C LEU A 178 -7.52 -6.26 -8.62
N ASP A 179 -7.94 -7.52 -8.72
CA ASP A 179 -8.43 -8.29 -7.58
C ASP A 179 -7.26 -9.03 -6.92
N TYR A 180 -7.09 -8.85 -5.61
CA TYR A 180 -6.08 -9.54 -4.81
C TYR A 180 -6.28 -11.06 -4.76
N ASN A 181 -7.52 -11.52 -4.92
CA ASN A 181 -7.86 -12.94 -4.91
C ASN A 181 -7.67 -13.59 -6.28
N ASP A 182 -7.52 -12.79 -7.33
CA ASP A 182 -7.23 -13.28 -8.68
C ASP A 182 -5.72 -13.45 -8.87
N MET A 183 -5.29 -14.71 -8.81
CA MET A 183 -3.90 -15.09 -8.98
C MET A 183 -3.33 -14.63 -10.34
N GLU A 184 -4.14 -14.61 -11.41
CA GLU A 184 -3.68 -14.12 -12.71
C GLU A 184 -3.38 -12.62 -12.67
N SER A 185 -4.25 -11.85 -12.02
CA SER A 185 -4.06 -10.41 -11.80
C SER A 185 -2.79 -10.12 -10.99
N MET A 186 -2.54 -10.88 -9.92
CA MET A 186 -1.35 -10.70 -9.07
C MET A 186 -0.05 -11.14 -9.77
N MET A 187 -0.07 -12.24 -10.52
CA MET A 187 1.08 -12.70 -11.32
C MET A 187 1.43 -11.78 -12.48
N SER A 188 0.49 -10.93 -12.92
CA SER A 188 0.73 -9.98 -14.01
C SER A 188 1.63 -8.79 -13.62
N ILE A 189 1.90 -8.61 -12.33
CA ILE A 189 2.72 -7.52 -11.80
C ILE A 189 4.19 -7.92 -11.97
N PRO A 190 4.97 -7.23 -12.81
CA PRO A 190 6.37 -7.58 -13.07
C PRO A 190 7.25 -6.95 -12.00
N ILE A 191 7.23 -7.58 -10.82
CA ILE A 191 7.90 -7.07 -9.62
C ILE A 191 9.41 -6.91 -9.85
N ASP A 192 10.02 -7.82 -10.60
CA ASP A 192 11.47 -7.82 -10.87
C ASP A 192 11.90 -6.74 -11.90
N GLU A 193 10.94 -6.12 -12.59
CA GLU A 193 11.18 -5.12 -13.63
C GLU A 193 10.75 -3.70 -13.22
N GLY A 194 10.16 -3.56 -12.03
CA GLY A 194 9.63 -2.28 -11.54
C GLY A 194 10.48 -1.69 -10.42
N GLU A 195 10.65 -0.37 -10.44
CA GLU A 195 11.20 0.34 -9.28
C GLU A 195 10.06 0.83 -8.39
N VAL A 196 10.14 0.55 -7.08
CA VAL A 196 9.25 1.16 -6.09
C VAL A 196 9.73 2.58 -5.86
N VAL A 197 9.13 3.54 -6.53
CA VAL A 197 9.58 4.93 -6.49
C VAL A 197 8.38 5.86 -6.51
N GLU A 198 8.03 6.36 -5.33
CA GLU A 198 8.03 7.78 -5.00
C GLU A 198 7.66 7.95 -3.52
N ASP A 199 8.35 8.85 -2.82
CA ASP A 199 7.97 9.22 -1.46
C ASP A 199 6.66 10.02 -1.55
N MET A 200 5.58 9.54 -0.91
CA MET A 200 4.27 10.21 -0.88
C MET A 200 4.25 11.44 0.02
N GLU A 201 5.39 12.11 0.14
CA GLU A 201 5.55 13.43 0.72
C GLU A 201 5.58 14.47 -0.40
N LEU A 202 4.82 15.54 -0.24
CA LEU A 202 4.86 16.67 -1.16
C LEU A 202 6.26 17.31 -1.10
N LYS A 203 7.09 17.03 -2.11
CA LYS A 203 8.30 17.82 -2.34
C LYS A 203 7.89 19.25 -2.65
N ARG A 204 8.05 20.15 -1.69
CA ARG A 204 7.88 21.59 -1.91
C ARG A 204 8.84 21.99 -3.03
N LEU A 205 8.28 22.40 -4.18
CA LEU A 205 9.02 23.09 -5.23
C LEU A 205 9.63 24.35 -4.60
N ASP A 206 10.94 24.32 -4.36
CA ASP A 206 11.67 25.47 -3.86
C ASP A 206 11.72 26.53 -4.96
N LYS A 207 10.77 27.47 -4.92
CA LYS A 207 10.64 28.57 -5.90
C LYS A 207 11.77 29.62 -5.79
N ARG A 208 12.85 29.34 -5.04
CA ARG A 208 13.93 30.30 -4.74
C ARG A 208 15.22 30.11 -5.54
N ALA A 209 15.24 29.22 -6.53
CA ALA A 209 16.36 29.14 -7.48
C ALA A 209 15.95 29.75 -8.83
N ARG A 210 15.90 31.08 -8.89
CA ARG A 210 16.05 31.87 -10.12
C ARG A 210 16.90 33.09 -9.79
#